data_AF-G2TN63-F1
#
_entry.id   AF-G2TN63-F1
#
_cell.length_a   1.000
_cell.length_b   1.000
_cell.length_c   1.000
_cell.angle_alpha   90.00
_cell.angle_beta   90.00
_cell.angle_gamma   90.00
#
_symmetry.space_group_name_H-M   'P 1'
#
loop_
_entity.id
_entity.type
_entity.pdbx_description
1 polymer ?
#
loop_
_entity_poly.entity_id
_entity_poly.type
_entity_poly.pdbx_seq_one_letter_code
_entity_poly.pdbx_strand_id
1 'polypeptide(L)'
;MVTFTILFSRFPMLCCTYIAPMIWLTYGFFKKGGTAVKIVYAATEEQMDKIAELVRHMFTEVFPDYFTDEEITAFQRDRVLALPDDPTEQIGTLKAGYQMIASLQTIISILETEENKRDEHYAGLFEFNKFTLEQFGLHFPFSFSHFQKKHTDTFSMFKKAANRLLV
;
A
#
# COMPACT_ATOMS: atom_id res chain seq x y z
N MET A 1 36.05 13.33 15.34
CA MET A 1 35.13 13.31 14.17
C MET A 1 34.93 11.86 13.81
N VAL A 2 33.71 11.36 14.04
CA VAL A 2 33.40 9.94 14.18
C VAL A 2 33.15 9.31 12.82
N THR A 3 33.89 8.24 12.54
CA THR A 3 33.76 7.31 11.43
C THR A 3 32.48 6.50 11.57
N PHE A 4 31.68 6.37 10.51
CA PHE A 4 30.64 5.34 10.41
C PHE A 4 30.76 4.61 9.06
N THR A 5 31.48 3.50 9.11
CA THR A 5 31.44 2.42 8.12
C THR A 5 30.33 1.48 8.57
N ILE A 6 29.29 1.25 7.76
CA ILE A 6 28.43 0.08 7.92
C ILE A 6 28.29 -0.65 6.59
N LEU A 7 28.98 -1.77 6.58
CA LEU A 7 28.83 -2.95 5.74
C LEU A 7 27.52 -3.65 6.15
N PHE A 8 26.63 -3.97 5.20
CA PHE A 8 25.59 -5.00 5.43
C PHE A 8 25.47 -5.88 4.20
N SER A 9 26.40 -6.84 4.11
CA SER A 9 26.25 -8.05 3.32
C SER A 9 25.52 -9.09 4.17
N ARG A 10 24.50 -9.72 3.57
CA ARG A 10 23.88 -11.02 3.92
C ARG A 10 23.32 -11.18 5.34
N PHE A 11 22.02 -11.45 5.47
CA PHE A 11 21.52 -12.71 6.02
C PHE A 11 20.12 -13.01 5.44
N PRO A 12 19.74 -14.30 5.31
CA PRO A 12 18.63 -14.82 4.51
C PRO A 12 17.34 -15.04 5.32
N MET A 13 16.31 -15.50 4.61
CA MET A 13 15.05 -16.07 5.10
C MET A 13 15.09 -16.62 6.52
N LEU A 14 14.22 -16.09 7.39
CA LEU A 14 13.58 -16.86 8.46
C LEU A 14 12.29 -16.16 8.91
N CYS A 15 11.20 -16.88 8.67
CA CYS A 15 9.99 -17.04 9.46
C CYS A 15 9.50 -15.89 10.37
N CYS A 16 8.25 -15.48 10.09
CA CYS A 16 7.11 -15.53 11.00
C CYS A 16 7.32 -15.05 12.45
N THR A 17 6.45 -14.12 12.86
CA THR A 17 6.29 -13.47 14.18
C THR A 17 7.09 -12.17 14.34
N TYR A 18 6.46 -11.17 14.98
CA TYR A 18 6.87 -9.77 15.18
C TYR A 18 6.36 -8.73 14.17
N ILE A 19 5.03 -8.66 14.04
CA ILE A 19 4.35 -7.35 13.91
C ILE A 19 3.42 -7.19 15.13
N ALA A 20 4.00 -6.72 16.24
CA ALA A 20 3.41 -5.96 17.35
C ALA A 20 4.43 -5.96 18.51
N PRO A 21 4.88 -4.79 19.00
CA PRO A 21 3.97 -3.90 19.70
C PRO A 21 4.27 -2.41 19.42
N MET A 22 3.54 -1.82 18.48
CA MET A 22 3.41 -0.36 18.37
C MET A 22 1.93 0.06 18.48
N ILE A 23 1.14 -0.70 19.25
CA ILE A 23 -0.29 -0.41 19.53
C ILE A 23 -0.51 -0.04 21.02
N TRP A 24 0.51 -0.14 21.88
CA TRP A 24 0.37 0.02 23.33
C TRP A 24 0.85 1.36 23.92
N LEU A 25 0.92 2.43 23.13
CA LEU A 25 1.38 3.73 23.65
C LEU A 25 0.49 4.97 23.38
N THR A 26 -0.80 4.82 23.06
CA THR A 26 -1.70 6.00 22.97
C THR A 26 -3.06 5.88 23.65
N TYR A 27 -3.27 4.89 24.53
CA TYR A 27 -4.43 4.91 25.43
C TYR A 27 -4.18 5.84 26.63
N GLY A 28 -4.22 7.15 26.38
CA GLY A 28 -4.40 8.17 27.42
C GLY A 28 -5.83 8.13 27.93
N PHE A 29 -6.06 7.44 29.04
CA PHE A 29 -7.37 7.35 29.70
C PHE A 29 -7.62 8.62 30.55
N PHE A 30 -8.16 9.69 29.95
CA PHE A 30 -8.62 10.85 30.71
C PHE A 30 -10.06 10.62 31.19
N LYS A 31 -10.24 10.23 32.45
CA LYS A 31 -11.57 10.07 33.06
C LYS A 31 -11.90 11.29 33.92
N LYS A 32 -12.80 12.16 33.45
CA LYS A 32 -13.57 13.06 34.33
C LYS A 32 -14.90 13.46 33.70
N GLY A 33 -16.00 12.90 34.24
CA GLY A 33 -17.36 13.42 34.12
C GLY A 33 -18.16 13.07 32.86
N GLY A 34 -19.13 12.15 33.01
CA GLY A 34 -20.49 12.29 32.46
C GLY A 34 -20.67 12.69 30.99
N THR A 35 -20.12 11.94 30.04
CA THR A 35 -20.68 11.57 28.72
C THR A 35 -19.58 10.79 28.00
N ALA A 36 -19.86 9.58 27.52
CA ALA A 36 -18.86 8.78 26.84
C ALA A 36 -18.59 9.35 25.44
N VAL A 37 -17.78 10.40 25.34
CA VAL A 37 -17.23 10.87 24.08
C VAL A 37 -16.25 9.81 23.60
N LYS A 38 -16.63 9.03 22.58
CA LYS A 38 -15.71 8.15 21.88
C LYS A 38 -14.76 9.04 21.07
N ILE A 39 -13.59 9.33 21.63
CA ILE A 39 -12.55 10.11 20.95
C ILE A 39 -12.04 9.24 19.80
N VAL A 40 -12.36 9.65 18.57
CA VAL A 40 -11.82 9.04 17.36
C VAL A 40 -10.70 9.94 16.87
N TYR A 41 -9.48 9.43 16.86
CA TYR A 41 -8.33 10.15 16.32
C TYR A 41 -8.45 10.16 14.80
N ALA A 42 -8.30 11.33 14.17
CA ALA A 42 -8.19 11.46 12.72
C ALA A 42 -6.92 10.75 12.21
N ALA A 43 -6.89 10.43 10.92
CA ALA A 43 -5.67 9.94 10.29
C ALA A 43 -4.57 11.00 10.35
N THR A 44 -3.32 10.58 10.53
CA THR A 44 -2.19 11.52 10.57
C THR A 44 -1.71 11.84 9.16
N GLU A 45 -1.05 12.99 9.00
CA GLU A 45 -0.38 13.38 7.76
C GLU A 45 0.63 12.30 7.29
N GLU A 46 1.39 11.71 8.21
CA GLU A 46 2.31 10.61 7.92
C GLU A 46 1.60 9.37 7.31
N GLN A 47 0.40 9.03 7.81
CA GLN A 47 -0.38 7.95 7.21
C GLN A 47 -0.83 8.31 5.80
N MET A 48 -1.20 9.58 5.57
CA MET A 48 -1.60 10.04 4.25
C MET A 48 -0.47 10.01 3.25
N ASP A 49 0.70 10.50 3.64
CA ASP A 49 1.92 10.44 2.84
C ASP A 49 2.26 9.00 2.48
N LYS A 50 2.11 8.08 3.44
CA LYS A 50 2.39 6.66 3.19
C LYS A 50 1.42 6.05 2.19
N ILE A 51 0.12 6.37 2.28
CA ILE A 51 -0.88 5.92 1.32
C ILE A 51 -0.56 6.47 -0.08
N ALA A 52 -0.26 7.77 -0.18
CA ALA A 52 0.11 8.41 -1.44
C ALA A 52 1.38 7.79 -2.05
N GLU A 53 2.38 7.46 -1.23
CA GLU A 53 3.59 6.76 -1.64
C GLU A 53 3.28 5.37 -2.24
N LEU A 54 2.40 4.60 -1.58
CA LEU A 54 2.01 3.26 -2.04
C LEU A 54 1.17 3.32 -3.32
N VAL A 55 0.25 4.27 -3.43
CA VAL A 55 -0.50 4.52 -4.68
C VAL A 55 0.46 4.88 -5.81
N ARG A 56 1.43 5.77 -5.56
CA ARG A 56 2.46 6.11 -6.56
C ARG A 56 3.27 4.88 -6.97
N HIS A 57 3.63 4.01 -6.01
CA HIS A 57 4.32 2.75 -6.30
C HIS A 57 3.51 1.84 -7.21
N MET A 58 2.19 1.71 -6.96
CA MET A 58 1.30 0.97 -7.83
C MET A 58 1.34 1.47 -9.28
N PHE A 59 1.27 2.78 -9.50
CA PHE A 59 1.31 3.35 -10.86
C PHE A 59 2.68 3.29 -11.54
N THR A 60 3.78 3.30 -10.76
CA THR A 60 5.14 3.45 -11.33
C THR A 60 5.94 2.16 -11.41
N GLU A 61 5.60 1.16 -10.60
CA GLU A 61 6.36 -0.10 -10.53
C GLU A 61 5.47 -1.32 -10.75
N VAL A 62 4.21 -1.29 -10.30
CA VAL A 62 3.31 -2.46 -10.36
C VAL A 62 2.50 -2.49 -11.66
N PHE A 63 1.63 -1.50 -11.90
CA PHE A 63 0.77 -1.45 -13.09
C PHE A 63 1.53 -1.53 -14.43
N PRO A 64 2.71 -0.90 -14.60
CA PRO A 64 3.49 -1.03 -15.82
C PRO A 64 3.89 -2.47 -16.16
N ASP A 65 3.94 -3.36 -15.17
CA ASP A 65 4.22 -4.77 -15.40
C ASP A 65 2.98 -5.55 -15.89
N TYR A 66 1.77 -5.00 -15.85
CA TYR A 66 0.51 -5.72 -16.15
C TYR A 66 -0.36 -5.05 -17.22
N PHE A 67 -0.24 -3.73 -17.40
CA PHE A 67 -1.10 -2.94 -18.27
C PHE A 67 -0.28 -2.06 -19.20
N THR A 68 -0.86 -1.70 -20.33
CA THR A 68 -0.29 -0.76 -21.29
C THR A 68 -0.36 0.68 -20.80
N ASP A 69 0.45 1.56 -21.37
CA ASP A 69 0.48 2.97 -20.98
C ASP A 69 -0.88 3.66 -21.24
N GLU A 70 -1.59 3.27 -22.31
CA GLU A 70 -2.93 3.76 -22.64
C GLU A 70 -3.96 3.37 -21.57
N GLU A 71 -3.90 2.13 -21.10
CA GLU A 71 -4.76 1.63 -20.01
C GLU A 71 -4.46 2.34 -18.70
N ILE A 72 -3.17 2.50 -18.34
CA ILE A 72 -2.78 3.21 -17.12
C ILE A 72 -3.24 4.66 -17.16
N THR A 73 -3.16 5.32 -18.32
CA THR A 73 -3.68 6.67 -18.54
C THR A 73 -5.22 6.72 -18.43
N ALA A 74 -5.92 5.67 -18.83
CA ALA A 74 -7.36 5.55 -18.62
C ALA A 74 -7.70 5.41 -17.12
N PHE A 75 -6.94 4.60 -16.37
CA PHE A 75 -7.14 4.43 -14.93
C PHE A 75 -7.01 5.75 -14.16
N GLN A 76 -6.07 6.61 -14.53
CA GLN A 76 -5.94 7.95 -13.95
C GLN A 76 -7.18 8.82 -14.23
N ARG A 77 -7.73 8.75 -15.45
CA ARG A 77 -8.96 9.47 -15.84
C ARG A 77 -10.18 8.94 -15.09
N ASP A 78 -10.24 7.63 -14.86
CA ASP A 78 -11.32 6.94 -14.14
C ASP A 78 -11.16 7.04 -12.61
N ARG A 79 -10.20 7.83 -12.12
CA ARG A 79 -9.91 8.05 -10.70
C ARG A 79 -9.61 6.75 -9.92
N VAL A 80 -9.02 5.75 -10.59
CA VAL A 80 -8.53 4.54 -9.94
C VAL A 80 -7.45 4.90 -8.93
N LEU A 81 -7.61 4.43 -7.70
CA LEU A 81 -6.75 4.75 -6.54
C LEU A 81 -6.59 6.26 -6.30
N ALA A 82 -7.48 7.10 -6.82
CA ALA A 82 -7.43 8.53 -6.56
C ALA A 82 -7.72 8.80 -5.10
N LEU A 83 -6.81 9.52 -4.45
CA LEU A 83 -7.07 10.06 -3.13
C LEU A 83 -8.02 11.26 -3.26
N PRO A 84 -8.96 11.44 -2.31
CA PRO A 84 -9.82 12.62 -2.27
C PRO A 84 -8.99 13.90 -2.05
N ASP A 85 -9.57 15.04 -2.41
CA ASP A 85 -8.90 16.35 -2.29
C ASP A 85 -8.70 16.75 -0.81
N ASP A 86 -9.56 16.28 0.09
CA ASP A 86 -9.34 16.27 1.55
C ASP A 86 -9.34 14.82 2.08
N PRO A 87 -8.17 14.19 2.17
CA PRO A 87 -8.05 12.81 2.64
C PRO A 87 -8.29 12.62 4.12
N THR A 88 -8.06 13.66 4.91
CA THR A 88 -8.26 13.66 6.36
C THR A 88 -9.74 13.51 6.71
N GLU A 89 -10.64 14.15 5.96
CA GLU A 89 -12.08 14.00 6.14
C GLU A 89 -12.61 12.62 5.75
N GLN A 90 -12.05 11.98 4.72
CA GLN A 90 -12.61 10.74 4.16
C GLN A 90 -12.05 9.46 4.80
N ILE A 91 -10.74 9.39 5.09
CA ILE A 91 -10.18 8.28 5.86
C ILE A 91 -10.74 8.35 7.29
N GLY A 92 -10.94 9.58 7.79
CA GLY A 92 -11.73 9.92 8.97
C GLY A 92 -11.14 9.45 10.30
N THR A 93 -10.31 8.40 10.30
CA THR A 93 -9.78 7.77 11.51
C THR A 93 -8.36 7.22 11.33
N LEU A 94 -7.56 7.30 12.38
CA LEU A 94 -6.22 6.70 12.48
C LEU A 94 -6.23 5.20 12.15
N LYS A 95 -7.29 4.49 12.58
CA LYS A 95 -7.46 3.05 12.33
C LYS A 95 -7.64 2.78 10.83
N ALA A 96 -8.51 3.54 10.17
CA ALA A 96 -8.75 3.41 8.74
C ALA A 96 -7.47 3.67 7.93
N GLY A 97 -6.67 4.69 8.30
CA GLY A 97 -5.38 4.96 7.68
C GLY A 97 -4.44 3.75 7.70
N TYR A 98 -4.25 3.12 8.87
CA TYR A 98 -3.43 1.91 8.96
C TYR A 98 -4.00 0.71 8.19
N GLN A 99 -5.33 0.55 8.16
CA GLN A 99 -5.96 -0.53 7.39
C GLN A 99 -5.74 -0.34 5.89
N MET A 100 -5.88 0.88 5.37
CA MET A 100 -5.60 1.19 3.97
C MET A 100 -4.13 0.96 3.61
N ILE A 101 -3.19 1.39 4.46
CA ILE A 101 -1.75 1.13 4.28
C ILE A 101 -1.48 -0.38 4.20
N ALA A 102 -1.99 -1.15 5.17
CA ALA A 102 -1.78 -2.60 5.23
C ALA A 102 -2.37 -3.32 4.01
N SER A 103 -3.55 -2.88 3.56
CA SER A 103 -4.21 -3.45 2.38
C SER A 103 -3.46 -3.15 1.09
N LEU A 104 -3.02 -1.91 0.88
CA LEU A 104 -2.19 -1.54 -0.26
C LEU A 104 -0.86 -2.30 -0.26
N GLN A 105 -0.16 -2.37 0.88
CA GLN A 105 1.10 -3.10 1.00
C GLN A 105 0.94 -4.59 0.72
N THR A 106 -0.15 -5.18 1.20
CA THR A 106 -0.44 -6.60 0.95
C THR A 106 -0.68 -6.83 -0.52
N ILE A 107 -1.52 -6.02 -1.17
CA ILE A 107 -1.77 -6.12 -2.61
C ILE A 107 -0.45 -5.96 -3.39
N ILE A 108 0.34 -4.93 -3.11
CA ILE A 108 1.66 -4.73 -3.74
C ILE A 108 2.54 -5.97 -3.58
N SER A 109 2.67 -6.48 -2.35
CA SER A 109 3.52 -7.65 -2.06
C SER A 109 3.07 -8.90 -2.82
N ILE A 110 1.75 -9.10 -2.95
CA ILE A 110 1.17 -10.19 -3.76
C ILE A 110 1.52 -9.99 -5.23
N LEU A 111 1.34 -8.79 -5.77
CA LEU A 111 1.56 -8.49 -7.18
C LEU A 111 3.05 -8.49 -7.56
N GLU A 112 3.95 -8.27 -6.61
CA GLU A 112 5.41 -8.38 -6.81
C GLU A 112 5.93 -9.81 -6.63
N THR A 113 5.16 -10.68 -5.98
CA THR A 113 5.49 -12.11 -5.88
C THR A 113 5.45 -12.76 -7.26
N GLU A 114 6.42 -13.65 -7.52
CA GLU A 114 6.51 -14.40 -8.79
C GLU A 114 5.21 -15.15 -9.10
N GLU A 115 4.79 -15.14 -10.37
CA GLU A 115 3.47 -15.63 -10.79
C GLU A 115 3.20 -17.08 -10.40
N ASN A 116 4.23 -17.93 -10.49
CA ASN A 116 4.20 -19.35 -10.14
C ASN A 116 4.04 -19.62 -8.63
N LYS A 117 4.24 -18.62 -7.78
CA LYS A 117 4.09 -18.72 -6.32
C LYS A 117 2.74 -18.21 -5.83
N ARG A 118 1.92 -17.64 -6.71
CA ARG A 118 0.60 -17.10 -6.36
C ARG A 118 -0.47 -18.17 -6.53
N ASP A 119 -0.88 -18.74 -5.40
CA ASP A 119 -1.96 -19.71 -5.31
C ASP A 119 -3.32 -19.05 -4.98
N GLU A 120 -4.34 -19.89 -4.78
CA GLU A 120 -5.70 -19.46 -4.43
C GLU A 120 -5.75 -18.68 -3.10
N HIS A 121 -4.82 -18.93 -2.17
CA HIS A 121 -4.76 -18.20 -0.91
C HIS A 121 -4.43 -16.73 -1.15
N TYR A 122 -3.48 -16.45 -2.05
CA TYR A 122 -3.16 -15.09 -2.45
C TYR A 122 -4.32 -14.39 -3.18
N ALA A 123 -5.08 -15.11 -4.00
CA ALA A 123 -6.29 -14.57 -4.62
C ALA A 123 -7.31 -14.12 -3.55
N GLY A 124 -7.54 -14.95 -2.53
CA GLY A 124 -8.43 -14.61 -1.41
C GLY A 124 -7.95 -13.40 -0.61
N LEU A 125 -6.64 -13.30 -0.32
CA LEU A 125 -6.05 -12.14 0.34
C LEU A 125 -6.18 -10.87 -0.51
N PHE A 126 -5.97 -10.97 -1.82
CA PHE A 126 -6.13 -9.85 -2.74
C PHE A 126 -7.56 -9.31 -2.70
N GLU A 127 -8.57 -10.18 -2.87
CA GLU A 127 -9.98 -9.76 -2.91
C GLU A 127 -10.43 -9.18 -1.56
N PHE A 128 -9.97 -9.74 -0.43
CA PHE A 128 -10.26 -9.19 0.88
C PHE A 128 -9.67 -7.78 1.08
N ASN A 129 -8.42 -7.57 0.65
CA ASN A 129 -7.76 -6.27 0.76
C ASN A 129 -8.35 -5.26 -0.22
N LYS A 130 -8.70 -5.67 -1.44
CA LYS A 130 -9.48 -4.86 -2.39
C LYS A 130 -10.79 -4.37 -1.75
N PHE A 131 -11.58 -5.30 -1.21
CA PHE A 131 -12.84 -4.97 -0.56
C PHE A 131 -12.62 -3.95 0.57
N THR A 132 -11.57 -4.14 1.38
CA THR A 132 -11.20 -3.22 2.45
C THR A 132 -10.90 -1.81 1.93
N LEU A 133 -10.14 -1.68 0.83
CA LEU A 133 -9.85 -0.38 0.21
C LEU A 133 -11.13 0.30 -0.31
N GLU A 134 -12.03 -0.47 -0.94
CA GLU A 134 -13.31 0.03 -1.46
C GLU A 134 -14.24 0.51 -0.32
N GLN A 135 -14.23 -0.15 0.84
CA GLN A 135 -14.98 0.30 2.02
C GLN A 135 -14.52 1.66 2.55
N PHE A 136 -13.27 2.04 2.32
CA PHE A 136 -12.73 3.35 2.68
C PHE A 136 -12.79 4.37 1.53
N GLY A 137 -13.52 4.05 0.44
CA GLY A 137 -13.73 4.96 -0.68
C GLY A 137 -12.59 4.98 -1.70
N LEU A 138 -11.57 4.13 -1.55
CA LEU A 138 -10.50 4.03 -2.53
C LEU A 138 -10.91 3.09 -3.66
N HIS A 139 -11.20 3.68 -4.83
CA HIS A 139 -11.67 2.92 -5.98
C HIS A 139 -10.57 2.01 -6.56
N PHE A 140 -10.79 0.69 -6.55
CA PHE A 140 -9.86 -0.30 -7.08
C PHE A 140 -10.60 -1.36 -7.91
N PRO A 141 -10.92 -1.07 -9.19
CA PRO A 141 -11.83 -1.87 -10.01
C PRO A 141 -11.19 -3.11 -10.64
N PHE A 142 -10.24 -3.75 -9.96
CA PHE A 142 -9.53 -4.90 -10.50
C PHE A 142 -9.80 -6.15 -9.67
N SER A 143 -10.12 -7.25 -10.33
CA SER A 143 -10.02 -8.59 -9.74
C SER A 143 -8.62 -9.16 -9.89
N PHE A 144 -8.30 -10.16 -9.07
CA PHE A 144 -7.01 -10.86 -9.11
C PHE A 144 -6.62 -11.38 -10.52
N SER A 145 -7.62 -11.77 -11.33
CA SER A 145 -7.40 -12.26 -12.71
C SER A 145 -6.72 -11.26 -13.63
N HIS A 146 -6.87 -9.96 -13.40
CA HIS A 146 -6.21 -8.92 -14.21
C HIS A 146 -4.68 -8.93 -14.05
N PHE A 147 -4.17 -9.55 -12.98
CA PHE A 147 -2.75 -9.58 -12.66
C PHE A 147 -2.11 -10.96 -12.85
N GLN A 148 -2.76 -11.85 -13.63
CA GLN A 148 -2.26 -13.23 -13.78
C GLN A 148 -0.97 -13.31 -14.59
N LYS A 149 -0.80 -12.43 -15.57
CA LYS A 149 0.35 -12.46 -16.48
C LYS A 149 0.90 -11.07 -16.67
N LYS A 150 2.22 -10.93 -16.46
CA LYS A 150 2.93 -9.70 -16.75
C LYS A 150 2.99 -9.43 -18.24
N HIS A 151 2.80 -8.17 -18.60
CA HIS A 151 3.04 -7.67 -19.94
C HIS A 151 4.55 -7.70 -20.23
N THR A 152 4.91 -8.09 -21.45
CA THR A 152 6.32 -8.33 -21.82
C THR A 152 7.02 -7.09 -22.37
N ASP A 153 6.27 -5.99 -22.57
CA ASP A 153 6.87 -4.75 -23.06
C ASP A 153 7.77 -4.12 -22.01
N THR A 154 9.01 -3.90 -22.41
CA THR A 154 10.10 -3.48 -21.54
C THR A 154 10.14 -1.97 -21.31
N PHE A 155 9.31 -1.22 -22.04
CA PHE A 155 9.28 0.24 -22.05
C PHE A 155 7.88 0.74 -21.74
N SER A 156 7.68 1.21 -20.50
CA SER A 156 6.49 1.95 -20.09
C SER A 156 6.92 3.35 -19.64
N MET A 157 6.19 4.39 -20.05
CA MET A 157 6.46 5.76 -19.64
C MET A 157 6.26 6.00 -18.14
N PHE A 158 5.49 5.12 -17.49
CA PHE A 158 5.23 5.16 -16.06
C PHE A 158 6.35 4.51 -15.24
N LYS A 159 7.13 3.63 -15.86
CA LYS A 159 8.21 2.91 -15.18
C LYS A 159 9.32 3.88 -14.80
N LYS A 160 9.73 3.84 -13.54
CA LYS A 160 10.86 4.65 -13.09
C LYS A 160 12.13 4.20 -13.82
N ALA A 161 12.94 5.15 -14.28
CA ALA A 161 14.17 4.82 -14.99
C ALA A 161 15.06 3.88 -14.15
N ALA A 162 15.39 2.70 -14.70
CA ALA A 162 16.22 1.69 -14.05
C ALA A 162 17.73 2.04 -13.99
N ASN A 163 18.08 3.33 -14.09
CA ASN A 163 19.47 3.83 -14.11
C ASN A 163 20.12 3.83 -12.72
N ARG A 164 20.05 2.71 -11.98
CA ARG A 164 20.68 2.57 -10.65
C ARG A 164 21.86 1.61 -10.58
N LEU A 165 22.34 1.05 -11.69
CA LEU A 165 23.56 0.25 -11.72
C LEU A 165 24.41 0.51 -12.99
N LEU A 166 25.16 1.61 -12.96
CA LEU A 166 26.42 1.74 -13.69
C LEU A 166 27.45 2.23 -12.66
N VAL A 167 28.00 1.30 -11.88
CA VAL A 167 29.26 1.50 -11.15
C VAL A 167 30.14 0.31 -11.44
#